data_AF-A0A1P8W0M8-F1
#
_entry.id   AF-A0A1P8W0M8-F1
#
_cell.length_a   1.000
_cell.length_b   1.000
_cell.length_c   1.000
_cell.angle_alpha   90.00
_cell.angle_beta   90.00
_cell.angle_gamma   90.00
#
_symmetry.space_group_name_H-M   'P 1'
#
loop_
_entity.id
_entity.type
_entity.pdbx_description
1 polymer ?
#
loop_
_entity_poly.entity_id
_entity_poly.type
_entity_poly.pdbx_seq_one_letter_code
_entity_poly.pdbx_strand_id
1 'polypeptide(L)' 'VVITNQVVAQVDGAAMFAGPQIKPIGGNIMAHASTTRLFLRKGRGEERICKVISSPCLAEAEARFQISSEGVTDVKD' A
#
# COMPACT_ATOMS: atom_id res chain seq x y z
N VAL A 1 -17.60 0.99 -1.41
CA VAL A 1 -17.06 -0.27 -1.97
C VAL A 1 -15.60 -0.34 -1.60
N VAL A 2 -15.11 -1.48 -1.10
CA VAL A 2 -13.69 -1.71 -0.80
C VAL A 2 -13.19 -2.82 -1.72
N ILE A 3 -12.03 -2.60 -2.34
CA ILE A 3 -11.42 -3.50 -3.31
C ILE A 3 -10.00 -3.81 -2.85
N THR A 4 -9.62 -5.08 -2.87
CA THR A 4 -8.23 -5.51 -2.69
C THR A 4 -7.53 -5.62 -4.04
N ASN A 5 -6.23 -5.34 -4.07
CA ASN A 5 -5.44 -5.42 -5.30
C ASN A 5 -4.10 -6.10 -5.04
N GLN A 6 -3.62 -6.87 -6.01
CA GLN A 6 -2.30 -7.47 -5.97
C GLN A 6 -1.25 -6.53 -6.56
N VAL A 7 0.02 -6.79 -6.23
CA VAL A 7 1.17 -6.09 -6.79
C VAL A 7 2.05 -7.05 -7.58
N VAL A 8 2.76 -6.52 -8.56
CA VAL A 8 3.76 -7.25 -9.34
C VAL A 8 5.09 -6.50 -9.30
N ALA A 9 6.18 -7.24 -9.48
CA ALA A 9 7.50 -6.63 -9.64
C ALA A 9 7.56 -5.81 -10.94
N GLN A 10 8.21 -4.65 -10.86
CA GLN A 10 8.63 -3.89 -12.02
C GLN A 10 10.01 -4.37 -12.45
N VAL A 11 10.12 -4.85 -13.69
CA VAL A 11 11.31 -5.50 -14.25
C VAL A 11 11.85 -4.76 -15.48
N ASP A 12 11.67 -3.44 -15.52
CA ASP A 12 12.22 -2.59 -16.59
C ASP A 12 13.69 -2.24 -16.35
N GLY A 13 14.36 -1.67 -17.37
CA GLY A 13 15.79 -1.39 -17.32
C GLY A 13 16.23 -0.42 -16.21
N ALA A 14 15.30 0.40 -15.68
CA ALA A 14 15.55 1.28 -14.54
C ALA A 14 15.60 0.53 -13.20
N ALA A 15 14.91 -0.62 -13.09
CA ALA A 15 14.89 -1.44 -11.89
C ALA A 15 16.24 -2.15 -11.61
N MET A 16 17.16 -2.21 -12.57
CA MET A 16 18.48 -2.84 -12.36
C MET A 16 19.35 -2.14 -11.30
N PHE A 17 19.12 -0.85 -11.03
CA PHE A 17 19.91 -0.07 -10.08
C PHE A 17 19.15 0.38 -8.83
N ALA A 18 17.81 0.31 -8.84
CA ALA A 18 16.94 0.80 -7.77
C ALA A 18 16.37 -0.31 -6.86
N GLY A 19 16.78 -1.57 -7.09
CA GLY A 19 16.20 -2.73 -6.43
C GLY A 19 14.78 -3.05 -6.93
N PRO A 20 14.17 -4.14 -6.45
CA PRO A 20 12.85 -4.57 -6.91
C PRO A 20 11.78 -3.56 -6.49
N GLN A 21 11.29 -2.77 -7.44
CA GLN A 21 10.13 -1.90 -7.25
C GLN A 21 8.85 -2.71 -7.50
N ILE A 22 7.80 -2.43 -6.72
CA ILE A 22 6.50 -3.07 -6.88
C ILE A 22 5.47 -2.08 -7.38
N LYS A 23 4.61 -2.52 -8.31
CA LYS A 23 3.52 -1.71 -8.86
C LYS A 23 2.17 -2.43 -8.71
N PRO A 24 1.07 -1.70 -8.47
CA PRO A 24 -0.27 -2.29 -8.43
C PRO A 24 -0.69 -2.75 -9.83
N ILE A 25 -1.45 -3.85 -9.91
CA ILE A 25 -1.98 -4.33 -11.19
C ILE A 25 -3.21 -3.51 -11.64
N GLY A 26 -3.54 -3.61 -12.92
CA GLY A 26 -4.71 -2.94 -13.53
C GLY A 26 -4.46 -1.52 -14.06
N GLY A 27 -3.26 -0.96 -13.86
CA GLY A 27 -2.80 0.27 -14.51
C GLY A 27 -3.76 1.45 -14.36
N ASN A 28 -3.92 2.22 -15.44
CA ASN A 28 -4.77 3.43 -15.44
C ASN A 28 -6.25 3.12 -15.16
N ILE A 29 -6.75 1.96 -15.59
CA ILE A 29 -8.15 1.58 -15.37
C ILE A 29 -8.45 1.57 -13.88
N MET A 30 -7.65 0.83 -13.10
CA MET A 30 -7.81 0.79 -11.65
C MET A 30 -7.52 2.14 -11.00
N ALA A 31 -6.54 2.89 -11.51
CA ALA A 31 -6.21 4.21 -10.98
C ALA A 31 -7.37 5.22 -11.11
N HIS A 32 -8.12 5.18 -12.21
CA HIS A 32 -9.28 6.06 -12.43
C HIS A 32 -10.56 5.54 -11.77
N ALA A 33 -10.73 4.21 -11.70
CA ALA A 33 -11.92 3.61 -11.10
C ALA A 33 -11.97 3.76 -9.57
N SER A 34 -10.81 3.87 -8.91
CA SER A 34 -10.73 4.03 -7.45
C SER A 34 -10.57 5.49 -7.04
N THR A 35 -11.39 5.96 -6.09
CA THR A 35 -11.27 7.32 -5.53
C THR A 35 -10.15 7.45 -4.51
N THR A 36 -9.97 6.44 -3.66
CA THR A 36 -8.96 6.43 -2.60
C THR A 36 -8.16 5.14 -2.68
N ARG A 37 -6.83 5.24 -2.68
CA ARG A 37 -5.93 4.10 -2.74
C ARG A 37 -4.98 4.11 -1.54
N LEU A 38 -4.95 2.97 -0.87
CA LEU A 38 -4.10 2.72 0.29
C LEU A 38 -3.07 1.66 -0.09
N PHE A 39 -1.81 1.92 0.23
CA PHE A 39 -0.72 0.99 0.03
C PHE A 39 -0.29 0.41 1.38
N LEU A 40 -0.40 -0.90 1.52
CA LEU A 40 -0.08 -1.63 2.74
C LEU A 40 1.29 -2.30 2.61
N ARG A 41 2.18 -2.09 3.57
CA ARG A 41 3.47 -2.78 3.67
C ARG A 41 3.68 -3.37 5.07
N LYS A 42 4.50 -4.41 5.14
CA LYS A 42 4.92 -4.99 6.43
C LYS A 42 5.89 -4.05 7.13
N GLY A 43 5.67 -3.82 8.42
CA GLY A 43 6.61 -3.18 9.34
C GLY A 43 7.45 -4.22 10.08
N ARG A 44 7.93 -3.88 11.27
CA ARG A 44 8.65 -4.82 12.15
C ARG A 44 7.67 -5.70 12.91
N GLY A 45 7.90 -7.01 12.94
CA GLY A 45 7.04 -7.95 13.66
C GLY A 45 5.58 -7.94 13.17
N GLU A 46 4.65 -7.68 14.08
CA GLU A 46 3.21 -7.64 13.80
C GLU A 46 2.74 -6.30 13.22
N GLU A 47 3.61 -5.28 13.21
CA GLU A 47 3.26 -3.98 12.67
C GLU A 47 3.08 -3.98 11.15
N ARG A 48 2.20 -3.11 10.70
CA ARG A 48 1.88 -2.82 9.31
C ARG A 48 1.80 -1.33 9.14
N ILE A 49 2.15 -0.88 7.94
CA ILE A 49 2.16 0.53 7.58
C ILE A 49 1.21 0.70 6.41
N CYS A 50 0.27 1.63 6.57
CA CYS A 50 -0.66 2.04 5.55
C CYS A 50 -0.28 3.43 5.05
N LYS A 51 0.05 3.56 3.77
CA LYS A 51 0.28 4.84 3.11
C LYS A 51 -0.91 5.23 2.25
N VAL A 52 -1.41 6.45 2.41
CA VAL A 52 -2.31 7.06 1.43
C VAL A 52 -1.48 7.43 0.20
N ILE A 53 -1.69 6.75 -0.92
CA ILE A 53 -0.95 7.03 -2.16
C ILE A 53 -1.72 7.95 -3.11
N SER A 54 -3.05 8.02 -2.95
CA SER A 54 -3.91 8.80 -3.82
C SER A 54 -5.29 8.94 -3.18
N SER A 55 -5.74 10.18 -3.02
CA SER A 55 -7.08 10.53 -2.56
C SER A 55 -7.36 11.98 -2.98
N PRO A 56 -8.60 12.34 -3.39
CA PRO A 56 -8.93 13.72 -3.70
C PRO A 56 -9.01 14.62 -2.46
N CYS A 57 -9.17 14.05 -1.26
CA CYS A 57 -9.42 14.80 -0.02
C CYS A 57 -8.42 14.52 1.11
N LEU A 58 -7.45 13.62 0.89
CA LEU A 58 -6.42 13.30 1.88
C LEU A 58 -5.04 13.55 1.28
N ALA A 59 -4.18 14.21 2.05
CA ALA A 59 -2.77 14.32 1.70
C ALA A 59 -2.08 12.95 1.78
N GLU A 60 -0.94 12.82 1.08
CA GLU A 60 -0.08 11.66 1.28
C GLU A 60 0.41 11.62 2.73
N ALA A 61 0.08 10.53 3.43
CA ALA A 61 0.45 10.31 4.81
C ALA A 61 0.62 8.80 5.08
N GLU A 62 1.38 8.47 6.12
CA GLU A 62 1.53 7.09 6.61
C GLU A 62 0.92 6.96 8.00
N ALA A 63 0.27 5.83 8.24
CA ALA A 63 -0.22 5.41 9.55
C ALA A 63 0.30 4.00 9.88
N ARG A 64 0.63 3.78 11.16
CA ARG A 64 1.05 2.46 11.67
C ARG A 64 -0.13 1.79 12.37
N PHE A 65 -0.24 0.48 12.20
CA PHE A 65 -1.18 -0.38 12.91
C PHE A 65 -0.54 -1.75 13.14
N GLN A 66 -1.17 -2.62 13.90
CA GLN A 66 -0.73 -4.00 14.08
C GLN A 66 -1.87 -5.00 13.85
N ILE A 67 -1.51 -6.24 13.57
CA ILE A 67 -2.48 -7.34 13.43
C ILE A 67 -2.33 -8.25 14.64
N SER A 68 -3.39 -8.36 15.44
CA SER A 68 -3.47 -9.23 16.61
C SER A 68 -4.59 -10.27 16.45
N SER A 69 -4.78 -11.13 17.46
CA SER A 69 -5.90 -12.08 17.50
C SER A 69 -7.28 -11.41 17.50
N GLU A 70 -7.36 -10.14 17.92
CA GLU A 70 -8.59 -9.34 17.92
C GLU A 70 -8.80 -8.61 16.58
N GLY A 71 -7.86 -8.73 15.63
CA GLY A 71 -7.90 -8.09 14.33
C GLY A 71 -6.93 -6.91 14.21
N VAL A 72 -7.35 -5.85 13.54
CA VAL A 72 -6.53 -4.63 13.34
C VAL A 72 -6.62 -3.76 14.58
N THR A 73 -5.48 -3.48 15.20
CA THR A 73 -5.39 -2.65 16.42
C THR A 73 -4.32 -1.57 16.27
N ASP A 74 -4.40 -0.57 17.14
CA ASP A 74 -3.34 0.44 17.26
C ASP A 74 -2.02 -0.20 17.70
N VAL A 75 -0.90 0.32 17.21
CA VAL A 75 0.42 -0.14 17.65
C VAL A 75 0.56 0.18 19.14
N LYS A 76 0.95 -0.83 19.92
CA LYS A 76 1.35 -0.64 21.32
C LYS A 76 2.80 -0.14 21.31
N ASP A 77 3.07 0.94 22.03
CA ASP A 77 4.42 1.50 22.17
C ASP A 77 5.43 0.46 22.70
#